data_AF-A0AAD8Y9H6-F1
#
_entry.id   AF-A0AAD8Y9H6-F1
#
_cell.length_a   1.000
_cell.length_b   1.000
_cell.length_c   1.000
_cell.angle_alpha   90.00
_cell.angle_beta   90.00
_cell.angle_gamma   90.00
#
_symmetry.space_group_name_H-M   'P 1'
#
loop_
_entity.id
_entity.type
_entity.pdbx_description
1 polymer ?
#
loop_
_entity_poly.entity_id
_entity_poly.type
_entity_poly.pdbx_seq_one_letter_code
_entity_poly.pdbx_strand_id
1 'polypeptide(L)'
;MDDNKLVPEEAESPAAICCASCGIAEVDDITLKKCDACDLVRYCGDKCQREHLSQHDPSCKKRAAELREEILFKQPESSHLGDCPICFLPHPVNKPRAVKSCCSQTICVGCDYANVLTNCEQMMCPFCRHPKPKNKEEVKCNTTKRVAASDPVALNYIGQRHYREGDYGTAFKFWTKTAALKLGNADAHYNLSILYRGGKGVEKDERKKLYHLEEAAIGGHAKARHYLAYYEWTNGRFDRAVKHLIIAARLGCGDSIKRLRTSYVDGLVSKEEFAMALRAHHAAVDAAKSPQRDAAATAVAAGKIKRM
;
A
#
# COMPACT_ATOMS: atom_id res chain seq x y z
N MET A 1 -57.21 38.01 -13.94
CA MET A 1 -56.14 37.32 -14.67
C MET A 1 -54.93 37.42 -13.77
N ASP A 2 -54.56 36.26 -13.27
CA ASP A 2 -53.93 36.06 -11.98
C ASP A 2 -52.46 36.49 -11.92
N ASP A 3 -52.16 37.32 -10.93
CA ASP A 3 -50.81 37.59 -10.49
C ASP A 3 -50.30 36.42 -9.64
N ASN A 4 -49.38 35.70 -10.27
CA ASN A 4 -48.59 34.60 -9.74
C ASN A 4 -47.73 35.06 -8.55
N LYS A 5 -48.20 34.84 -7.32
CA LYS A 5 -47.35 34.93 -6.12
C LYS A 5 -46.71 33.58 -5.85
N LEU A 6 -45.44 33.47 -6.25
CA LEU A 6 -44.52 32.43 -5.78
C LEU A 6 -44.47 32.43 -4.25
N VAL A 7 -44.76 31.26 -3.68
CA VAL A 7 -44.45 30.93 -2.28
C VAL A 7 -42.95 30.66 -2.21
N PRO A 8 -42.16 31.29 -1.32
CA PRO A 8 -40.76 30.95 -1.16
C PRO A 8 -40.63 29.58 -0.49
N GLU A 9 -39.88 28.68 -1.12
CA GLU A 9 -39.32 27.47 -0.49
C GLU A 9 -38.52 27.88 0.75
N GLU A 10 -38.92 27.39 1.92
CA GLU A 10 -38.14 27.48 3.14
C GLU A 10 -36.85 26.67 2.96
N ALA A 11 -35.73 27.37 2.82
CA ALA A 11 -34.41 26.76 2.86
C ALA A 11 -34.15 26.25 4.29
N GLU A 12 -34.09 24.93 4.46
CA GLU A 12 -33.64 24.30 5.70
C GLU A 12 -32.26 24.87 6.10
N SER A 13 -32.20 25.58 7.22
CA SER A 13 -30.95 26.08 7.78
C SER A 13 -30.03 24.89 8.11
N PRO A 14 -28.72 24.93 7.76
CA PRO A 14 -27.81 23.85 8.12
C PRO A 14 -27.80 23.70 9.64
N ALA A 15 -28.07 22.49 10.12
CA ALA A 15 -28.06 22.18 11.55
C ALA A 15 -26.73 22.68 12.17
N ALA A 16 -26.84 23.51 13.22
CA ALA A 16 -25.68 24.05 13.91
C ALA A 16 -24.76 22.90 14.36
N ILE A 17 -23.48 22.98 14.01
CA ILE A 17 -22.50 21.96 14.39
C ILE A 17 -22.17 22.18 15.87
N CYS A 18 -22.50 21.21 16.72
CA CYS A 18 -22.34 21.34 18.17
C CYS A 18 -21.45 20.24 18.77
N CYS A 19 -20.85 20.53 19.92
CA CYS A 19 -20.15 19.55 20.74
C CYS A 19 -21.13 18.48 21.21
N ALA A 20 -20.80 17.21 20.99
CA ALA A 20 -21.67 16.09 21.31
C ALA A 20 -21.86 15.88 22.83
N SER A 21 -21.01 16.46 23.68
CA SER A 21 -21.14 16.36 25.14
C SER A 21 -21.90 17.54 25.74
N CYS A 22 -21.43 18.78 25.49
CA CYS A 22 -21.95 19.97 26.16
C CYS A 22 -22.87 20.84 25.29
N GLY A 23 -23.08 20.48 24.02
CA GLY A 23 -23.96 21.19 23.10
C GLY A 23 -23.44 22.54 22.60
N ILE A 24 -22.22 22.96 22.96
CA ILE A 24 -21.66 24.24 22.49
C ILE A 24 -21.50 24.24 20.98
N ALA A 25 -22.01 25.27 20.32
CA ALA A 25 -21.92 25.42 18.88
C ALA A 25 -20.50 25.78 18.43
N GLU A 26 -20.12 25.28 17.27
CA GLU A 26 -18.97 25.76 16.51
C GLU A 26 -19.29 27.18 16.03
N VAL A 27 -18.58 28.15 16.60
CA VAL A 27 -18.67 29.58 16.29
C VAL A 27 -17.25 30.08 16.05
N ASP A 28 -17.07 31.32 15.58
CA ASP A 28 -15.78 31.85 15.13
C ASP A 28 -14.61 31.63 16.13
N ASP A 29 -14.88 31.64 17.44
CA ASP A 29 -13.88 31.44 18.50
C ASP A 29 -13.75 29.99 19.01
N ILE A 30 -14.58 29.05 18.54
CA ILE A 30 -14.67 27.67 19.05
C ILE A 30 -14.55 26.68 17.89
N THR A 31 -13.38 26.07 17.75
CA THR A 31 -13.17 24.97 16.79
C THR A 31 -13.43 23.62 17.45
N LEU A 32 -14.37 22.84 16.92
CA LEU A 32 -14.66 21.50 17.43
C LEU A 32 -13.81 20.43 16.74
N LYS A 33 -13.18 19.56 17.52
CA LYS A 33 -12.37 18.44 17.00
C LYS A 33 -13.26 17.22 16.77
N LYS A 34 -13.11 16.57 15.61
CA LYS A 34 -13.78 15.29 15.34
C LYS A 34 -13.25 14.19 16.25
N CYS A 35 -14.07 13.18 16.51
CA CYS A 35 -13.60 11.93 17.08
C CYS A 35 -12.65 11.23 16.10
N ASP A 36 -11.37 11.07 16.49
CA ASP A 36 -10.31 10.46 15.67
C ASP A 36 -10.62 9.04 15.18
N ALA A 37 -11.56 8.34 15.83
CA ALA A 37 -11.91 6.97 15.49
C ALA A 37 -13.08 6.85 14.49
N CYS A 38 -14.07 7.74 14.55
CA CYS A 38 -15.32 7.56 13.80
C CYS A 38 -15.79 8.76 12.98
N ASP A 39 -15.22 9.95 13.19
CA ASP A 39 -15.60 11.21 12.53
C ASP A 39 -17.08 11.65 12.69
N LEU A 40 -17.94 10.93 13.43
CA LEU A 40 -19.37 11.24 13.57
C LEU A 40 -19.66 12.42 14.48
N VAL A 41 -18.90 12.52 15.55
CA VAL A 41 -19.13 13.48 16.63
C VAL A 41 -17.94 14.41 16.77
N ARG A 42 -18.21 15.60 17.28
CA ARG A 42 -17.20 16.62 17.52
C ARG A 42 -17.21 17.05 18.98
N TYR A 43 -16.05 17.49 19.47
CA TYR A 43 -15.84 17.90 20.85
C TYR A 43 -15.08 19.21 20.91
N CYS A 44 -15.46 20.09 21.83
CA CYS A 44 -14.72 21.32 22.13
C CYS A 44 -13.41 21.06 22.90
N GLY A 45 -13.23 19.85 23.43
CA GLY A 45 -11.98 19.43 24.07
C GLY A 45 -12.05 18.02 24.68
N ASP A 46 -10.89 17.55 25.15
CA ASP A 46 -10.67 16.18 25.64
C ASP A 46 -11.57 15.82 26.83
N LYS A 47 -11.93 16.81 27.66
CA LYS A 47 -12.86 16.60 28.78
C LYS A 47 -14.23 16.13 28.28
N CYS A 48 -14.81 16.86 27.34
CA CYS A 48 -16.10 16.52 26.74
C CYS A 48 -16.06 15.18 26.01
N GLN A 49 -14.94 14.86 25.35
CA GLN A 49 -14.74 13.55 24.71
C GLN A 49 -14.76 12.40 25.73
N ARG A 50 -14.08 12.55 26.88
CA ARG A 50 -14.07 11.53 27.94
C ARG A 50 -15.44 11.35 28.60
N GLU A 51 -16.16 12.45 28.84
CA GLU A 51 -17.49 12.43 29.45
C GLU A 51 -18.54 11.75 28.56
N HIS A 52 -18.47 11.97 27.24
CA HIS A 52 -19.39 11.37 26.28
C HIS A 52 -19.00 9.94 25.85
N LEU A 53 -17.80 9.46 26.23
CA LEU A 53 -17.25 8.19 25.75
C LEU A 53 -18.17 7.00 26.02
N SER A 54 -18.81 6.90 27.19
CA SER A 54 -19.68 5.77 27.53
C SER A 54 -20.95 5.71 26.66
N GLN A 55 -21.48 6.86 26.25
CA GLN A 55 -22.66 6.95 25.39
C GLN A 55 -22.29 6.73 23.91
N HIS A 56 -21.09 7.16 23.54
CA HIS A 56 -20.59 7.11 22.16
C HIS A 56 -19.88 5.81 21.78
N ASP A 57 -19.22 5.12 22.71
CA ASP A 57 -18.31 4.01 22.42
C ASP A 57 -18.92 2.91 21.51
N PRO A 58 -20.18 2.46 21.71
CA PRO A 58 -20.78 1.46 20.81
C PRO A 58 -20.95 1.97 19.38
N SER A 59 -21.46 3.19 19.20
CA SER A 59 -21.66 3.79 17.86
C SER A 59 -20.33 4.16 17.20
N CYS A 60 -19.36 4.60 18.00
CA CYS A 60 -17.99 4.88 17.60
C CYS A 60 -17.31 3.64 17.02
N LYS A 61 -17.33 2.51 17.74
CA LYS A 61 -16.71 1.25 17.30
C LYS A 61 -17.34 0.74 16.02
N LYS A 62 -18.68 0.80 15.91
CA LYS A 62 -19.39 0.41 14.69
C LYS A 62 -18.94 1.25 13.51
N ARG A 63 -18.94 2.57 13.64
CA ARG A 63 -18.54 3.47 12.55
C ARG A 63 -17.06 3.36 12.22
N ALA A 64 -16.19 3.19 13.21
CA ALA A 64 -14.76 2.97 12.98
C ALA A 64 -14.53 1.70 12.15
N ALA A 65 -15.30 0.63 12.39
CA ALA A 65 -15.25 -0.58 11.58
C ALA A 65 -15.76 -0.36 10.14
N GLU A 66 -16.83 0.40 9.95
CA GLU A 66 -17.34 0.79 8.63
C GLU A 66 -16.30 1.62 7.85
N LEU A 67 -15.74 2.66 8.46
CA LEU A 67 -14.68 3.48 7.85
C LEU A 67 -13.46 2.64 7.49
N ARG A 68 -13.07 1.71 8.38
CA ARG A 68 -11.97 0.79 8.12
C ARG A 68 -12.26 -0.12 6.92
N GLU A 69 -13.50 -0.58 6.77
CA GLU A 69 -13.93 -1.38 5.62
C GLU A 69 -13.93 -0.55 4.32
N GLU A 70 -14.45 0.68 4.36
CA GLU A 70 -14.42 1.64 3.25
C GLU A 70 -12.97 1.88 2.78
N ILE A 71 -12.04 2.13 3.71
CA ILE A 71 -10.62 2.34 3.41
C ILE A 71 -9.98 1.09 2.81
N LEU A 72 -10.27 -0.10 3.35
CA LEU A 72 -9.68 -1.37 2.91
C LEU A 72 -10.04 -1.70 1.45
N PHE A 73 -11.29 -1.42 1.06
CA PHE A 73 -11.80 -1.70 -0.29
C PHE A 73 -11.74 -0.52 -1.24
N LYS A 74 -11.29 0.65 -0.79
CA LYS A 74 -10.91 1.74 -1.68
C LYS A 74 -9.79 1.28 -2.61
N GLN A 75 -9.98 1.49 -3.91
CA GLN A 75 -8.98 1.19 -4.93
C GLN A 75 -7.79 2.15 -4.74
N PRO A 76 -6.56 1.65 -4.51
CA PRO A 76 -5.38 2.50 -4.47
C PRO A 76 -5.04 2.98 -5.88
N GLU A 77 -4.54 4.22 -5.98
CA GLU A 77 -4.19 4.90 -7.24
C GLU A 77 -3.08 4.17 -8.00
N SER A 78 -2.11 3.62 -7.27
CA SER A 78 -1.00 2.86 -7.82
C SER A 78 -0.63 1.69 -6.90
N SER A 79 0.23 0.82 -7.39
CA SER A 79 0.80 -0.23 -6.54
C SER A 79 1.81 0.38 -5.55
N HIS A 80 2.00 -0.28 -4.40
CA HIS A 80 3.04 0.06 -3.42
C HIS A 80 4.47 0.21 -4.00
N LEU A 81 4.72 -0.33 -5.19
CA LEU A 81 6.02 -0.26 -5.86
C LEU A 81 6.28 1.11 -6.48
N GLY A 82 5.23 1.90 -6.70
CA GLY A 82 5.28 3.18 -7.39
C GLY A 82 5.79 3.08 -8.83
N ASP A 83 6.26 4.23 -9.33
CA ASP A 83 6.79 4.36 -10.68
C ASP A 83 8.31 4.34 -10.68
N CYS A 84 8.90 3.95 -11.82
CA CYS A 84 10.33 4.07 -11.99
C CYS A 84 10.72 5.55 -12.12
N PRO A 85 11.65 6.08 -11.30
CA PRO A 85 11.99 7.51 -11.33
C PRO A 85 12.78 7.95 -12.56
N ILE A 86 13.05 7.04 -13.50
CA ILE A 86 13.80 7.32 -14.74
C ILE A 86 12.86 7.36 -15.95
N CYS A 87 11.96 6.38 -16.08
CA CYS A 87 11.02 6.33 -17.20
C CYS A 87 9.59 6.72 -16.83
N PHE A 88 9.31 6.99 -15.54
CA PHE A 88 7.99 7.33 -15.00
C PHE A 88 6.89 6.30 -15.26
N LEU A 89 7.26 5.08 -15.65
CA LEU A 89 6.33 3.98 -15.84
C LEU A 89 6.18 3.16 -14.56
N PRO A 90 4.96 2.72 -14.22
CA PRO A 90 4.69 1.84 -13.09
C PRO A 90 5.63 0.64 -13.05
N HIS A 91 6.08 0.28 -11.84
CA HIS A 91 6.85 -0.94 -11.66
C HIS A 91 5.96 -2.18 -11.82
N PRO A 92 6.34 -3.15 -12.68
CA PRO A 92 5.53 -4.34 -12.87
C PRO A 92 5.55 -5.22 -11.62
N VAL A 93 4.37 -5.74 -11.27
CA VAL A 93 4.21 -6.73 -10.20
C VAL A 93 4.97 -8.01 -10.58
N ASN A 94 5.72 -8.59 -9.63
CA ASN A 94 6.52 -9.81 -9.80
C ASN A 94 7.73 -9.74 -10.77
N LYS A 95 8.21 -8.55 -11.13
CA LYS A 95 9.49 -8.41 -11.84
C LYS A 95 10.60 -7.89 -10.91
N PRO A 96 11.86 -8.29 -11.12
CA PRO A 96 12.98 -7.78 -10.36
C PRO A 96 13.15 -6.28 -10.57
N ARG A 97 13.72 -5.62 -9.56
CA ARG A 97 14.01 -4.18 -9.52
C ARG A 97 15.37 -3.97 -8.89
N ALA A 98 16.04 -2.89 -9.26
CA ALA A 98 17.35 -2.56 -8.75
C ALA A 98 17.24 -1.45 -7.70
N VAL A 99 17.63 -1.74 -6.46
CA VAL A 99 17.78 -0.72 -5.41
C VAL A 99 19.18 -0.14 -5.46
N LYS A 100 19.29 1.18 -5.48
CA LYS A 100 20.59 1.88 -5.52
C LYS A 100 21.03 2.27 -4.12
N SER A 101 22.13 1.70 -3.65
CA SER A 101 22.63 1.91 -2.29
C SER A 101 23.01 3.37 -1.98
N CYS A 102 23.39 4.16 -2.99
CA CYS A 102 23.79 5.56 -2.84
C CYS A 102 22.62 6.53 -2.57
N CYS A 103 21.44 6.28 -3.14
CA CYS A 103 20.29 7.18 -3.04
C CYS A 103 18.98 6.51 -2.61
N SER A 104 19.02 5.20 -2.31
CA SER A 104 17.87 4.35 -2.01
C SER A 104 16.78 4.32 -3.06
N GLN A 105 17.06 4.72 -4.31
CA GLN A 105 16.05 4.68 -5.35
C GLN A 105 15.86 3.29 -5.92
N THR A 106 14.59 2.92 -6.15
CA THR A 106 14.21 1.68 -6.81
C THR A 106 13.97 1.94 -8.29
N ILE A 107 14.85 1.38 -9.12
CA ILE A 107 14.87 1.61 -10.57
C ILE A 107 14.50 0.31 -11.28
N CYS A 108 13.74 0.42 -12.38
CA CYS A 108 13.36 -0.77 -13.14
C CYS A 108 14.60 -1.35 -13.84
N VAL A 109 14.63 -2.68 -13.99
CA VAL A 109 15.76 -3.38 -14.62
C VAL A 109 16.05 -2.90 -16.04
N GLY A 110 15.04 -2.43 -16.77
CA GLY A 110 15.22 -1.84 -18.10
C GLY A 110 16.05 -0.57 -18.08
N CYS A 111 15.69 0.40 -17.24
CA CYS A 111 16.46 1.65 -17.11
C CYS A 111 17.86 1.40 -16.54
N ASP A 112 17.99 0.44 -15.61
CA ASP A 112 19.30 0.08 -15.07
C ASP A 112 20.19 -0.56 -16.15
N TYR A 113 19.62 -1.47 -16.94
CA TYR A 113 20.32 -2.10 -18.06
C TYR A 113 20.73 -1.09 -19.13
N ALA A 114 19.82 -0.20 -19.54
CA ALA A 114 20.11 0.86 -20.51
C ALA A 114 21.28 1.73 -20.03
N ASN A 115 21.30 2.11 -18.75
CA ASN A 115 22.40 2.88 -18.17
C ASN A 115 23.73 2.13 -18.20
N VAL A 116 23.73 0.80 -17.96
CA VAL A 116 24.94 -0.02 -18.08
C VAL A 116 25.46 0.03 -19.51
N LEU A 117 24.61 -0.07 -20.53
CA LEU A 117 25.04 -0.04 -21.94
C LEU A 117 25.60 1.32 -22.37
N THR A 118 24.98 2.42 -21.96
CA THR A 118 25.36 3.77 -22.43
C THR A 118 26.49 4.40 -21.63
N ASN A 119 26.77 3.90 -20.43
CA ASN A 119 27.70 4.54 -19.49
C ASN A 119 28.72 3.55 -18.89
N CYS A 120 29.16 2.58 -19.70
CA CYS A 120 30.13 1.53 -19.32
C CYS A 120 31.41 2.10 -18.68
N GLU A 121 31.86 3.28 -19.10
CA GLU A 121 33.15 3.84 -18.67
C GLU A 121 33.08 4.59 -17.33
N GLN A 122 32.00 5.35 -17.07
CA GLN A 122 31.89 6.16 -15.84
C GLN A 122 31.14 5.43 -14.72
N MET A 123 30.35 4.39 -15.04
CA MET A 123 29.63 3.54 -14.07
C MET A 123 28.88 4.34 -13.00
N MET A 124 28.12 5.35 -13.41
CA MET A 124 27.38 6.22 -12.49
C MET A 124 25.99 5.67 -12.19
N CYS A 125 25.47 5.97 -11.00
CA CYS A 125 24.08 5.70 -10.64
C CYS A 125 23.14 6.39 -11.65
N PRO A 126 22.17 5.67 -12.24
CA PRO A 126 21.28 6.25 -13.24
C PRO A 126 20.38 7.38 -12.70
N PHE A 127 20.19 7.45 -11.38
CA PHE A 127 19.36 8.48 -10.76
C PHE A 127 20.20 9.64 -10.21
N CYS A 128 21.00 9.42 -9.17
CA CYS A 128 21.72 10.51 -8.50
C CYS A 128 23.10 10.81 -9.11
N ARG A 129 23.50 10.09 -10.17
CA ARG A 129 24.81 10.20 -10.82
C ARG A 129 26.01 9.99 -9.89
N HIS A 130 25.83 9.49 -8.67
CA HIS A 130 26.96 9.12 -7.80
C HIS A 130 27.71 7.91 -8.38
N PRO A 131 29.06 7.85 -8.26
CA PRO A 131 29.84 6.69 -8.71
C PRO A 131 29.32 5.38 -8.12
N LYS A 132 29.28 4.32 -8.93
CA LYS A 132 28.89 2.99 -8.44
C LYS A 132 29.90 2.50 -7.41
N PRO A 133 29.44 1.92 -6.29
CA PRO A 133 30.34 1.38 -5.29
C PRO A 133 31.22 0.26 -5.87
N LYS A 134 32.50 0.26 -5.51
CA LYS A 134 33.51 -0.66 -6.04
C LYS A 134 33.49 -2.03 -5.37
N ASN A 135 33.06 -2.07 -4.12
CA ASN A 135 33.07 -3.26 -3.28
C ASN A 135 31.83 -3.32 -2.37
N LYS A 136 31.68 -4.41 -1.61
CA LYS A 136 30.51 -4.64 -0.74
C LYS A 136 30.52 -3.70 0.47
N GLU A 137 31.70 -3.27 0.90
CA GLU A 137 31.93 -2.38 2.03
C GLU A 137 31.38 -0.98 1.74
N GLU A 138 31.63 -0.45 0.55
CA GLU A 138 31.06 0.82 0.07
C GLU A 138 29.53 0.73 -0.07
N VAL A 139 29.01 -0.40 -0.59
CA VAL A 139 27.55 -0.65 -0.63
C VAL A 139 26.97 -0.59 0.78
N LYS A 140 27.61 -1.24 1.75
CA LYS A 140 27.18 -1.25 3.16
C LYS A 140 27.26 0.15 3.76
N CYS A 141 28.35 0.88 3.55
CA CYS A 141 28.54 2.25 4.03
C CYS A 141 27.42 3.17 3.52
N ASN A 142 27.17 3.15 2.21
CA ASN A 142 26.11 3.94 1.58
C ASN A 142 24.73 3.59 2.16
N THR A 143 24.43 2.30 2.30
CA THR A 143 23.16 1.84 2.87
C THR A 143 23.00 2.27 4.34
N THR A 144 24.05 2.19 5.15
CA THR A 144 24.03 2.66 6.54
C THR A 144 23.74 4.15 6.65
N LYS A 145 24.32 4.98 5.76
CA LYS A 145 24.00 6.42 5.70
C LYS A 145 22.51 6.66 5.43
N ARG A 146 21.90 5.89 4.52
CA ARG A 146 20.47 5.96 4.21
C ARG A 146 19.59 5.49 5.37
N VAL A 147 19.99 4.43 6.07
CA VAL A 147 19.31 3.95 7.29
C VAL A 147 19.35 4.99 8.41
N ALA A 148 20.48 5.68 8.60
CA ALA A 148 20.61 6.76 9.58
C ALA A 148 19.67 7.92 9.25
N ALA A 149 19.46 8.21 7.96
CA ALA A 149 18.46 9.16 7.48
C ALA A 149 17.00 8.65 7.53
N SER A 150 16.77 7.47 8.12
CA SER A 150 15.45 6.81 8.20
C SER A 150 14.76 6.65 6.84
N ASP A 151 15.54 6.41 5.78
CA ASP A 151 15.02 6.16 4.45
C ASP A 151 14.27 4.80 4.41
N PRO A 152 12.99 4.77 3.98
CA PRO A 152 12.16 3.57 4.09
C PRO A 152 12.64 2.42 3.20
N VAL A 153 13.19 2.72 2.01
CA VAL A 153 13.68 1.69 1.09
C VAL A 153 14.94 1.03 1.66
N ALA A 154 15.85 1.81 2.24
CA ALA A 154 17.04 1.28 2.90
C ALA A 154 16.70 0.47 4.15
N LEU A 155 15.77 0.94 4.99
CA LEU A 155 15.32 0.20 6.17
C LEU A 155 14.67 -1.13 5.77
N ASN A 156 13.81 -1.14 4.75
CA ASN A 156 13.19 -2.35 4.23
C ASN A 156 14.23 -3.34 3.65
N TYR A 157 15.22 -2.82 2.89
CA TYR A 157 16.30 -3.61 2.34
C TYR A 157 17.14 -4.30 3.43
N ILE A 158 17.49 -3.58 4.49
CA ILE A 158 18.23 -4.14 5.62
C ILE A 158 17.37 -5.17 6.38
N GLY A 159 16.09 -4.88 6.62
CA GLY A 159 15.17 -5.84 7.22
C GLY A 159 15.10 -7.15 6.43
N GLN A 160 14.99 -7.07 5.10
CA GLN A 160 14.98 -8.23 4.21
C GLN A 160 16.31 -9.00 4.24
N ARG A 161 17.45 -8.31 4.34
CA ARG A 161 18.76 -8.96 4.47
C ARG A 161 18.84 -9.77 5.76
N HIS A 162 18.51 -9.18 6.91
CA HIS A 162 18.50 -9.89 8.19
C HIS A 162 17.53 -11.09 8.19
N TYR A 163 16.37 -10.95 7.56
CA TYR A 163 15.44 -12.07 7.37
C TYR A 163 16.08 -13.25 6.62
N ARG A 164 16.81 -12.97 5.52
CA ARG A 164 17.49 -14.02 4.74
C ARG A 164 18.65 -14.66 5.50
N GLU A 165 19.30 -13.90 6.38
CA GLU A 165 20.36 -14.37 7.28
C GLU A 165 19.83 -15.14 8.48
N GLY A 166 18.50 -15.21 8.68
CA GLY A 166 17.86 -15.89 9.80
C GLY A 166 17.73 -15.06 11.08
N ASP A 167 18.22 -13.82 11.08
CA ASP A 167 18.08 -12.86 12.19
C ASP A 167 16.70 -12.16 12.13
N TYR A 168 15.68 -12.91 12.48
CA TYR A 168 14.30 -12.45 12.42
C TYR A 168 13.98 -11.34 13.44
N GLY A 169 14.69 -11.31 14.58
CA GLY A 169 14.50 -10.29 15.61
C GLY A 169 14.94 -8.91 15.14
N THR A 170 16.08 -8.83 14.45
CA THR A 170 16.53 -7.57 13.84
C THR A 170 15.66 -7.20 12.64
N ALA A 171 15.25 -8.17 11.82
CA ALA A 171 14.32 -7.91 10.71
C ALA A 171 13.00 -7.29 11.21
N PHE A 172 12.42 -7.84 12.29
CA PHE A 172 11.24 -7.29 12.94
C PHE A 172 11.43 -5.82 13.35
N LYS A 173 12.54 -5.49 14.03
CA LYS A 173 12.84 -4.11 14.45
C LYS A 173 12.87 -3.14 13.27
N PHE A 174 13.57 -3.50 12.19
CA PHE A 174 13.67 -2.65 11.00
C PHE A 174 12.32 -2.46 10.30
N TRP A 175 11.54 -3.53 10.14
CA TRP A 175 10.24 -3.40 9.50
C TRP A 175 9.20 -2.68 10.37
N THR A 176 9.22 -2.85 11.69
CA THR A 176 8.38 -2.06 12.60
C THR A 176 8.73 -0.58 12.52
N LYS A 177 10.03 -0.23 12.51
CA LYS A 177 10.47 1.17 12.30
C LYS A 177 10.00 1.72 10.95
N THR A 178 10.07 0.91 9.90
CA THR A 178 9.65 1.32 8.54
C THR A 178 8.14 1.49 8.42
N ALA A 179 7.36 0.59 9.04
CA ALA A 179 5.90 0.65 9.05
C ALA A 179 5.35 1.90 9.75
N ALA A 180 6.09 2.45 10.72
CA ALA A 180 5.74 3.70 11.39
C ALA A 180 6.01 4.97 10.55
N LEU A 181 6.68 4.85 9.39
CA LEU A 181 6.95 5.99 8.52
C LEU A 181 5.74 6.27 7.61
N LYS A 182 5.48 7.55 7.34
CA LYS A 182 4.41 7.99 6.42
C LYS A 182 4.62 7.50 4.97
N LEU A 183 5.88 7.30 4.55
CA LEU A 183 6.26 6.88 3.21
C LEU A 183 6.86 5.46 3.28
N GLY A 184 6.38 4.54 2.43
CA GLY A 184 6.98 3.20 2.27
C GLY A 184 6.54 2.13 3.27
N ASN A 185 5.32 2.24 3.79
CA ASN A 185 4.78 1.34 4.81
C ASN A 185 4.38 -0.06 4.28
N ALA A 186 3.89 -0.15 3.04
CA ALA A 186 3.18 -1.35 2.56
C ALA A 186 4.06 -2.63 2.49
N ASP A 187 5.31 -2.52 2.01
CA ASP A 187 6.26 -3.64 2.01
C ASP A 187 6.62 -4.09 3.43
N ALA A 188 6.84 -3.12 4.33
CA ALA A 188 7.18 -3.40 5.71
C ALA A 188 6.03 -4.10 6.44
N HIS A 189 4.79 -3.61 6.28
CA HIS A 189 3.59 -4.27 6.79
C HIS A 189 3.44 -5.68 6.20
N TYR A 190 3.62 -5.86 4.89
CA TYR A 190 3.58 -7.19 4.30
C TYR A 190 4.62 -8.13 4.93
N ASN A 191 5.86 -7.67 5.09
CA ASN A 191 6.92 -8.46 5.71
C ASN A 191 6.65 -8.78 7.19
N LEU A 192 6.11 -7.84 7.97
CA LEU A 192 5.66 -8.09 9.35
C LEU A 192 4.56 -9.16 9.39
N SER A 193 3.64 -9.16 8.44
CA SER A 193 2.64 -10.23 8.35
C SER A 193 3.26 -11.62 8.15
N ILE A 194 4.36 -11.71 7.39
CA ILE A 194 5.08 -12.98 7.19
C ILE A 194 5.75 -13.44 8.49
N LEU A 195 6.30 -12.51 9.30
CA LEU A 195 6.86 -12.84 10.60
C LEU A 195 5.80 -13.39 11.56
N TYR A 196 4.67 -12.69 11.72
CA TYR A 196 3.57 -13.12 12.58
C TYR A 196 2.90 -14.41 12.10
N ARG A 197 2.81 -14.64 10.78
CA ARG A 197 2.30 -15.90 10.23
C ARG A 197 3.18 -17.09 10.62
N GLY A 198 4.50 -16.90 10.54
CA GLY A 198 5.49 -17.96 10.73
C GLY A 198 5.98 -18.12 12.16
N GLY A 199 5.68 -17.20 13.07
CA GLY A 199 6.27 -17.17 14.40
C GLY A 199 7.79 -16.93 14.37
N LYS A 200 8.27 -16.14 13.40
CA LYS A 200 9.71 -15.93 13.17
C LYS A 200 10.18 -14.66 13.87
N GLY A 201 10.96 -14.81 14.95
CA GLY A 201 11.45 -13.68 15.76
C GLY A 201 10.36 -12.97 16.59
N VAL A 202 9.11 -13.45 16.49
CA VAL A 202 7.93 -13.03 17.24
C VAL A 202 7.02 -14.24 17.42
N GLU A 203 6.13 -14.23 18.41
CA GLU A 203 5.11 -15.26 18.53
C GLU A 203 4.14 -15.24 17.35
N LYS A 204 3.61 -16.42 17.00
CA LYS A 204 2.60 -16.53 15.96
C LYS A 204 1.31 -15.85 16.42
N ASP A 205 0.84 -14.88 15.65
CA ASP A 205 -0.35 -14.10 15.99
C ASP A 205 -1.16 -13.81 14.71
N GLU A 206 -2.27 -14.52 14.58
CA GLU A 206 -3.15 -14.43 13.40
C GLU A 206 -3.82 -13.05 13.29
N ARG A 207 -4.16 -12.41 14.43
CA ARG A 207 -4.78 -11.08 14.43
C ARG A 207 -3.79 -10.03 13.97
N LYS A 208 -2.57 -10.03 14.50
CA LYS A 208 -1.50 -9.11 14.05
C LYS A 208 -1.11 -9.36 12.60
N LYS A 209 -1.06 -10.63 12.16
CA LYS A 209 -0.85 -10.97 10.76
C LYS A 209 -1.88 -10.29 9.85
N LEU A 210 -3.17 -10.42 10.18
CA LEU A 210 -4.26 -9.83 9.39
C LEU A 210 -4.22 -8.31 9.39
N TYR A 211 -4.00 -7.70 10.57
CA TYR A 211 -3.80 -6.26 10.68
C TYR A 211 -2.71 -5.77 9.73
N HIS A 212 -1.53 -6.39 9.75
CA HIS A 212 -0.43 -6.01 8.87
C HIS A 212 -0.72 -6.31 7.38
N LEU A 213 -1.50 -7.36 7.06
CA LEU A 213 -1.94 -7.58 5.67
C LEU A 213 -2.91 -6.49 5.19
N GLU A 214 -3.83 -6.03 6.05
CA GLU A 214 -4.75 -4.93 5.73
C GLU A 214 -4.01 -3.63 5.48
N GLU A 215 -3.09 -3.24 6.36
CA GLU A 215 -2.27 -2.03 6.18
C GLU A 215 -1.47 -2.08 4.87
N ALA A 216 -0.87 -3.24 4.56
CA ALA A 216 -0.18 -3.43 3.29
C ALA A 216 -1.14 -3.34 2.09
N ALA A 217 -2.34 -3.92 2.20
CA ALA A 217 -3.36 -3.87 1.14
C ALA A 217 -3.86 -2.44 0.88
N ILE A 218 -4.10 -1.68 1.94
CA ILE A 218 -4.46 -0.24 1.90
C ILE A 218 -3.36 0.53 1.17
N GLY A 219 -2.09 0.26 1.48
CA GLY A 219 -0.93 0.83 0.78
C GLY A 219 -0.65 0.28 -0.62
N GLY A 220 -1.56 -0.48 -1.24
CA GLY A 220 -1.41 -0.95 -2.62
C GLY A 220 -0.55 -2.21 -2.80
N HIS A 221 -0.36 -3.02 -1.75
CA HIS A 221 0.37 -4.28 -1.84
C HIS A 221 -0.47 -5.40 -2.43
N ALA A 222 -0.28 -5.68 -3.72
CA ALA A 222 -1.12 -6.61 -4.48
C ALA A 222 -1.07 -8.06 -3.95
N LYS A 223 0.09 -8.52 -3.45
CA LYS A 223 0.17 -9.85 -2.80
C LYS A 223 -0.52 -9.88 -1.45
N ALA A 224 -0.53 -8.77 -0.71
CA ALA A 224 -1.21 -8.73 0.59
C ALA A 224 -2.72 -8.87 0.37
N ARG A 225 -3.26 -8.17 -0.64
CA ARG A 225 -4.64 -8.35 -1.11
C ARG A 225 -4.94 -9.79 -1.53
N HIS A 226 -4.04 -10.45 -2.26
CA HIS A 226 -4.22 -11.86 -2.61
C HIS A 226 -4.30 -12.77 -1.37
N TYR A 227 -3.47 -12.56 -0.35
CA TYR A 227 -3.55 -13.32 0.90
C TYR A 227 -4.80 -13.02 1.71
N LEU A 228 -5.26 -11.76 1.74
CA LEU A 228 -6.56 -11.43 2.34
C LEU A 228 -7.69 -12.12 1.59
N ALA A 229 -7.68 -12.13 0.26
CA ALA A 229 -8.67 -12.88 -0.51
C ALA A 229 -8.70 -14.37 -0.13
N TYR A 230 -7.54 -15.00 -0.01
CA TYR A 230 -7.46 -16.40 0.45
C TYR A 230 -8.03 -16.57 1.85
N TYR A 231 -7.67 -15.67 2.78
CA TYR A 231 -8.20 -15.71 4.15
C TYR A 231 -9.73 -15.58 4.18
N GLU A 232 -10.28 -14.59 3.49
CA GLU A 232 -11.73 -14.39 3.40
C GLU A 232 -12.42 -15.60 2.78
N TRP A 233 -11.82 -16.19 1.74
CA TRP A 233 -12.31 -17.40 1.09
C TRP A 233 -12.40 -18.58 2.06
N THR A 234 -11.34 -18.82 2.83
CA THR A 234 -11.33 -19.92 3.82
C THR A 234 -12.32 -19.74 4.97
N ASN A 235 -12.79 -18.50 5.19
CA ASN A 235 -13.81 -18.18 6.18
C ASN A 235 -15.22 -18.05 5.57
N GLY A 236 -15.43 -18.46 4.32
CA GLY A 236 -16.74 -18.42 3.64
C GLY A 236 -17.21 -17.02 3.25
N ARG A 237 -16.36 -15.99 3.34
CA ARG A 237 -16.70 -14.59 3.00
C ARG A 237 -16.34 -14.30 1.54
N PHE A 238 -17.01 -14.99 0.62
CA PHE A 238 -16.67 -15.00 -0.81
C PHE A 238 -16.74 -13.61 -1.45
N ASP A 239 -17.75 -12.80 -1.14
CA ASP A 239 -17.88 -11.44 -1.68
C ASP A 239 -16.67 -10.56 -1.34
N ARG A 240 -16.20 -10.63 -0.09
CA ARG A 240 -14.99 -9.94 0.36
C ARG A 240 -13.74 -10.48 -0.33
N ALA A 241 -13.65 -11.79 -0.50
CA ALA A 241 -12.55 -12.42 -1.22
C ALA A 241 -12.47 -11.92 -2.67
N VAL A 242 -13.59 -11.89 -3.38
CA VAL A 242 -13.69 -11.40 -4.76
C VAL A 242 -13.28 -9.93 -4.85
N LYS A 243 -13.77 -9.06 -3.95
CA LYS A 243 -13.34 -7.65 -3.89
C LYS A 243 -11.82 -7.51 -3.75
N HIS A 244 -11.18 -8.28 -2.86
CA HIS A 244 -9.72 -8.26 -2.73
C HIS A 244 -9.01 -8.71 -4.02
N LEU A 245 -9.52 -9.75 -4.68
CA LEU A 245 -8.93 -10.25 -5.93
C LEU A 245 -9.06 -9.23 -7.07
N ILE A 246 -10.21 -8.57 -7.21
CA ILE A 246 -10.44 -7.53 -8.24
C ILE A 246 -9.45 -6.37 -8.03
N ILE A 247 -9.30 -5.89 -6.80
CA ILE A 247 -8.36 -4.78 -6.53
C ILE A 247 -6.90 -5.23 -6.77
N ALA A 248 -6.54 -6.44 -6.36
CA ALA A 248 -5.21 -6.99 -6.64
C ALA A 248 -4.95 -7.15 -8.15
N ALA A 249 -5.95 -7.58 -8.92
CA ALA A 249 -5.87 -7.73 -10.37
C ALA A 249 -5.66 -6.38 -11.05
N ARG A 250 -6.39 -5.34 -10.62
CA ARG A 250 -6.24 -3.94 -11.05
C ARG A 250 -4.84 -3.39 -10.76
N LEU A 251 -4.18 -3.88 -9.72
CA LEU A 251 -2.78 -3.54 -9.42
C LEU A 251 -1.76 -4.35 -10.24
N GLY A 252 -2.20 -5.19 -11.19
CA GLY A 252 -1.32 -6.00 -12.03
C GLY A 252 -1.00 -7.39 -11.46
N CYS A 253 -1.72 -7.90 -10.45
CA CYS A 253 -1.48 -9.24 -9.92
C CYS A 253 -2.09 -10.35 -10.79
N GLY A 254 -1.25 -11.07 -11.54
CA GLY A 254 -1.70 -12.18 -12.39
C GLY A 254 -2.26 -13.38 -11.61
N ASP A 255 -1.76 -13.65 -10.40
CA ASP A 255 -2.27 -14.77 -9.59
C ASP A 255 -3.71 -14.52 -9.09
N SER A 256 -4.07 -13.26 -8.88
CA SER A 256 -5.45 -12.90 -8.55
C SER A 256 -6.40 -13.09 -9.74
N ILE A 257 -5.94 -12.84 -10.97
CA ILE A 257 -6.72 -13.14 -12.19
C ILE A 257 -6.94 -14.65 -12.35
N LYS A 258 -5.91 -15.48 -12.11
CA LYS A 258 -6.06 -16.93 -12.13
C LYS A 258 -7.12 -17.39 -11.13
N ARG A 259 -7.11 -16.82 -9.92
CA ARG A 259 -8.11 -17.15 -8.90
C ARG A 259 -9.51 -16.68 -9.32
N LEU A 260 -9.66 -15.47 -9.83
CA LEU A 260 -10.96 -14.98 -10.34
C LEU A 260 -11.49 -15.85 -11.49
N ARG A 261 -10.61 -16.36 -12.37
CA ARG A 261 -11.02 -17.29 -13.43
C ARG A 261 -11.61 -18.57 -12.85
N THR A 262 -10.99 -19.16 -11.83
CA THR A 262 -11.55 -20.33 -11.15
C THR A 262 -12.91 -20.00 -10.53
N SER A 263 -13.03 -18.86 -9.84
CA SER A 263 -14.28 -18.43 -9.22
C SER A 263 -15.40 -18.14 -10.22
N TYR A 264 -15.07 -17.67 -11.43
CA TYR A 264 -16.03 -17.49 -12.52
C TYR A 264 -16.56 -18.84 -13.04
N VAL A 265 -15.68 -19.84 -13.20
CA VAL A 265 -16.09 -21.21 -13.58
C VAL A 265 -17.00 -21.83 -12.51
N ASP A 266 -16.71 -21.56 -11.24
CA ASP A 266 -17.52 -22.04 -10.10
C ASP A 266 -18.85 -21.27 -9.93
N GLY A 267 -19.14 -20.26 -10.78
CA GLY A 267 -20.36 -19.45 -10.71
C GLY A 267 -20.40 -18.42 -9.56
N LEU A 268 -19.28 -18.19 -8.88
CA LEU A 268 -19.16 -17.28 -7.74
C LEU A 268 -18.84 -15.84 -8.14
N VAL A 269 -18.47 -15.62 -9.40
CA VAL A 269 -18.16 -14.31 -9.97
C VAL A 269 -18.94 -14.16 -11.27
N SER A 270 -19.56 -13.01 -11.49
CA SER A 270 -20.28 -12.76 -12.74
C SER A 270 -19.33 -12.59 -13.93
N LYS A 271 -19.85 -12.83 -15.13
CA LYS A 271 -19.10 -12.60 -16.37
C LYS A 271 -18.58 -11.16 -16.47
N GLU A 272 -19.40 -10.19 -16.06
CA GLU A 272 -19.03 -8.77 -16.13
C GLU A 272 -17.91 -8.43 -15.15
N GLU A 273 -17.98 -8.88 -13.90
CA GLU A 273 -16.93 -8.67 -12.90
C GLU A 273 -15.60 -9.26 -13.34
N PHE A 274 -15.63 -10.50 -13.84
CA PHE A 274 -14.43 -11.15 -14.35
C PHE A 274 -13.83 -10.39 -15.55
N ALA A 275 -14.68 -9.99 -16.50
CA ALA A 275 -14.25 -9.23 -17.68
C ALA A 275 -13.66 -7.86 -17.30
N MET A 276 -14.30 -7.13 -16.38
CA MET A 276 -13.77 -5.86 -15.85
C MET A 276 -12.42 -6.04 -15.17
N ALA A 277 -12.26 -7.05 -14.31
CA ALA A 277 -11.01 -7.34 -13.63
C ALA A 277 -9.89 -7.68 -14.63
N LEU A 278 -10.20 -8.49 -15.65
CA LEU A 278 -9.26 -8.86 -16.70
C LEU A 278 -8.82 -7.65 -17.54
N ARG A 279 -9.76 -6.80 -17.97
CA ARG A 279 -9.45 -5.55 -18.71
C ARG A 279 -8.54 -4.64 -17.89
N ALA A 280 -8.86 -4.42 -16.62
CA ALA A 280 -8.05 -3.57 -15.77
C ALA A 280 -6.67 -4.17 -15.47
N HIS A 281 -6.57 -5.49 -15.34
CA HIS A 281 -5.29 -6.17 -15.23
C HIS A 281 -4.41 -5.97 -16.47
N HIS A 282 -4.99 -6.14 -17.68
CA HIS A 282 -4.26 -5.88 -18.92
C HIS A 282 -3.79 -4.42 -19.00
N ALA A 283 -4.65 -3.45 -18.69
CA ALA A 283 -4.27 -2.04 -18.66
C ALA A 283 -3.09 -1.77 -17.70
N ALA A 284 -3.10 -2.35 -16.50
CA ALA A 284 -2.01 -2.20 -15.53
C ALA A 284 -0.70 -2.85 -16.01
N VAL A 285 -0.77 -4.02 -16.65
CA VAL A 285 0.39 -4.69 -17.23
C VAL A 285 0.95 -3.92 -18.43
N ASP A 286 0.08 -3.40 -19.28
CA ASP A 286 0.44 -2.63 -20.47
C ASP A 286 1.09 -1.29 -20.10
N ALA A 287 0.56 -0.60 -19.09
CA ALA A 287 1.16 0.63 -18.54
C ALA A 287 2.60 0.40 -18.02
N ALA A 288 2.95 -0.83 -17.64
CA ALA A 288 4.28 -1.19 -17.17
C ALA A 288 5.21 -1.71 -18.28
N LYS A 289 4.81 -1.74 -19.55
CA LYS A 289 5.69 -2.18 -20.66
C LYS A 289 6.71 -1.09 -21.01
N SER A 290 7.92 -1.50 -21.38
CA SER A 290 8.94 -0.57 -21.88
C SER A 290 9.94 -1.32 -22.77
N PRO A 291 10.37 -0.73 -23.90
CA PRO A 291 11.38 -1.34 -24.77
C PRO A 291 12.67 -1.70 -24.05
N GLN A 292 13.10 -0.88 -23.09
CA GLN A 292 14.29 -1.13 -22.28
C GLN A 292 14.08 -2.34 -21.34
N ARG A 293 12.88 -2.53 -20.79
CA ARG A 293 12.54 -3.69 -19.96
C ARG A 293 12.54 -4.98 -20.79
N ASP A 294 12.03 -4.91 -22.01
CA ASP A 294 12.02 -6.04 -22.95
C ASP A 294 13.44 -6.40 -23.40
N ALA A 295 14.26 -5.40 -23.76
CA ALA A 295 15.68 -5.59 -24.09
C ALA A 295 16.46 -6.22 -22.93
N ALA A 296 16.25 -5.74 -21.70
CA ALA A 296 16.89 -6.32 -20.51
C ALA A 296 16.46 -7.78 -20.28
N ALA A 297 15.18 -8.10 -20.48
CA ALA A 297 14.68 -9.47 -20.36
C ALA A 297 15.32 -10.41 -21.40
N THR A 298 15.42 -9.97 -22.65
CA THR A 298 16.11 -10.73 -23.72
C THR A 298 17.58 -10.94 -23.41
N ALA A 299 18.27 -9.91 -22.89
CA ALA A 299 19.68 -10.03 -22.53
C ALA A 299 19.91 -11.03 -21.38
N VAL A 300 19.02 -11.06 -20.38
CA VAL A 300 19.06 -12.06 -19.29
C VAL A 300 18.76 -13.47 -19.82
N ALA A 301 17.78 -13.63 -20.72
CA ALA A 301 17.45 -14.92 -21.32
C ALA A 301 18.60 -15.47 -22.18
N ALA A 302 19.36 -14.59 -22.84
CA ALA A 302 20.54 -14.92 -23.60
C ALA A 302 21.82 -15.13 -22.75
N GLY A 303 21.72 -15.05 -21.41
CA GLY A 303 22.86 -15.22 -20.51
C GLY A 303 23.90 -14.09 -20.54
N LYS A 304 23.60 -12.98 -21.22
CA LYS A 304 24.51 -11.82 -21.34
C LYS A 304 24.63 -11.02 -20.04
N ILE A 305 23.69 -11.22 -19.11
CA ILE A 305 23.67 -10.59 -17.79
C ILE A 305 23.24 -11.65 -16.77
N LYS A 306 23.89 -11.69 -15.61
CA LYS A 306 23.42 -12.52 -14.48
C LYS A 306 22.04 -12.03 -14.04
N ARG A 307 21.14 -12.98 -13.70
CA ARG A 307 19.89 -12.64 -13.01
C ARG A 307 20.23 -11.85 -11.75
N MET A 308 19.70 -10.62 -11.66
CA MET A 308 19.81 -9.76 -10.47
C MET A 308 18.92 -10.28 -9.35
#